data_AF-A0A378H7D3-F1
#
_entry.id   AF-A0A378H7D3-F1
#
_cell.length_a   1.000
_cell.length_b   1.000
_cell.length_c   1.000
_cell.angle_alpha   90.00
_cell.angle_beta   90.00
_cell.angle_gamma   90.00
#
_symmetry.space_group_name_H-M   'P 1'
#
loop_
_entity.id
_entity.type
_entity.pdbx_description
1 polymer ?
#
loop_
_entity_poly.entity_id
_entity_poly.type
_entity_poly.pdbx_seq_one_letter_code
_entity_poly.pdbx_strand_id
1 'polypeptide(L)'
;MSNAHNPQHWSQLDTEEQIRFWQGVEDGHVASFLVSPEKKSTRRRRGEHSTKPKCENPTWFRPEHYKKLGGQLGHAYNRLVQKDRTTGEVRLRMHVSLHPLYVRERRRAGRRYGFRPEKQRLLDAIWPVLIGQC
;
A
#
# COMPACT_ATOMS: atom_id res chain seq x y z
N MET A 1 -4.28 -5.79 48.95
CA MET A 1 -2.92 -6.20 48.52
C MET A 1 -3.01 -6.58 47.05
N SER A 2 -2.53 -5.73 46.16
CA SER A 2 -2.61 -5.92 44.71
C SER A 2 -1.58 -6.97 44.27
N ASN A 3 -2.05 -8.17 43.92
CA ASN A 3 -1.22 -9.19 43.29
C ASN A 3 -0.65 -8.61 41.98
N ALA A 4 0.67 -8.43 41.95
CA ALA A 4 1.40 -8.09 40.74
C ALA A 4 1.30 -9.28 39.78
N HIS A 5 0.35 -9.23 38.85
CA HIS A 5 0.26 -10.20 37.77
C HIS A 5 1.39 -9.91 36.78
N ASN A 6 2.59 -10.40 37.08
CA ASN A 6 3.64 -10.56 36.09
C ASN A 6 3.45 -11.97 35.49
N PRO A 7 2.89 -12.12 34.28
CA PRO A 7 2.72 -13.42 33.69
C PRO A 7 4.08 -13.91 33.21
N GLN A 8 4.83 -14.54 34.12
CA GLN A 8 6.08 -15.22 33.81
C GLN A 8 5.83 -16.28 32.75
N HIS A 9 6.65 -16.30 31.70
CA HIS A 9 6.50 -17.26 30.62
C HIS A 9 6.84 -18.66 31.13
N TRP A 10 6.14 -19.71 30.68
CA TRP A 10 6.36 -21.09 31.17
C TRP A 10 7.82 -21.54 31.01
N SER A 11 8.55 -21.04 30.00
CA SER A 11 9.98 -21.35 29.80
C SER A 11 10.92 -20.69 30.81
N GLN A 12 10.41 -19.83 31.68
CA GLN A 12 11.15 -19.16 32.75
C GLN A 12 10.89 -19.79 34.12
N LEU A 13 10.06 -20.85 34.18
CA LEU A 13 9.84 -21.64 35.39
C LEU A 13 10.99 -22.62 35.59
N ASP A 14 11.17 -23.10 36.83
CA ASP A 14 12.13 -24.17 37.09
C ASP A 14 11.65 -25.51 36.48
N THR A 15 12.57 -26.45 36.30
CA THR A 15 12.33 -27.71 35.57
C THR A 15 11.15 -28.50 36.15
N GLU A 16 11.05 -28.61 37.48
CA GLU A 16 9.94 -29.31 38.14
C GLU A 16 8.60 -28.61 37.92
N GLU A 17 8.61 -27.28 37.89
CA GLU A 17 7.41 -26.45 37.68
C GLU A 17 6.96 -26.48 36.22
N GLN A 18 7.89 -26.57 35.26
CA GLN A 18 7.59 -26.79 33.86
C GLN A 18 6.89 -28.14 33.64
N ILE A 19 7.36 -29.21 34.29
CA ILE A 19 6.74 -30.54 34.20
C ILE A 19 5.29 -30.49 34.72
N ARG A 20 5.06 -29.90 35.90
CA ARG A 20 3.71 -29.74 36.46
C ARG A 20 2.82 -28.86 35.58
N PHE A 21 3.37 -27.81 34.98
CA PHE A 21 2.64 -26.94 34.07
C PHE A 21 2.14 -27.71 32.84
N TRP A 22 3.00 -28.51 32.20
CA TRP A 22 2.62 -29.30 31.02
C TRP A 22 1.63 -30.40 31.35
N GLN A 23 1.76 -31.06 32.51
CA GLN A 23 0.75 -31.99 33.01
C GLN A 23 -0.62 -31.32 33.15
N GLY A 24 -0.67 -30.11 33.73
CA GLY A 24 -1.91 -29.33 33.82
C GLY A 24 -2.50 -28.88 32.47
N VAL A 25 -1.68 -28.73 31.44
CA VAL A 25 -2.14 -28.47 30.05
C VAL A 25 -2.76 -29.74 29.46
N GLU A 26 -2.12 -30.89 29.64
CA GLU A 26 -2.61 -32.19 29.17
C GLU A 26 -3.92 -32.59 29.87
N ASP A 27 -4.03 -32.32 31.18
CA ASP A 27 -5.22 -32.57 31.99
C ASP A 27 -6.35 -31.54 31.74
N GLY A 28 -6.11 -30.53 30.89
CA GLY A 28 -7.09 -29.51 30.53
C GLY A 28 -7.36 -28.46 31.62
N HIS A 29 -6.57 -28.43 32.69
CA HIS A 29 -6.65 -27.44 33.76
C HIS A 29 -6.10 -26.06 33.36
N VAL A 30 -5.17 -26.02 32.39
CA VAL A 30 -4.58 -24.77 31.87
C VAL A 30 -5.14 -24.46 30.48
N ALA A 31 -5.95 -23.39 30.39
CA ALA A 31 -6.65 -23.02 29.17
C ALA A 31 -5.76 -22.38 28.07
N SER A 32 -4.57 -21.89 28.41
CA SER A 32 -3.64 -21.26 27.45
C SER A 32 -2.20 -21.25 27.96
N PHE A 33 -1.26 -21.65 27.10
CA PHE A 33 0.19 -21.57 27.32
C PHE A 33 0.80 -20.23 26.88
N LEU A 34 0.03 -19.41 26.16
CA LEU A 34 0.49 -18.15 25.63
C LEU A 34 0.37 -17.05 26.69
N VAL A 35 1.50 -16.43 27.02
CA VAL A 35 1.51 -15.14 27.73
C VAL A 35 0.89 -14.12 26.79
N SER A 36 -0.20 -13.47 27.24
CA SER A 36 -0.79 -12.37 26.48
C SER A 36 0.28 -11.29 26.30
N PRO A 37 0.65 -10.93 25.06
CA PRO A 37 1.69 -9.95 24.85
C PRO A 37 1.28 -8.63 25.51
N GLU A 38 2.14 -8.10 26.37
CA GLU A 38 1.92 -6.78 26.94
C GLU A 38 1.75 -5.78 25.80
N LYS A 39 0.58 -5.14 25.74
CA LYS A 39 0.32 -4.08 24.77
C LYS A 39 1.16 -2.86 25.14
N LYS A 40 2.39 -2.80 24.62
CA LYS A 40 3.25 -1.61 24.71
C LYS A 40 2.48 -0.43 24.11
N SER A 41 2.18 0.58 24.92
CA SER A 41 1.51 1.77 24.41
C SER A 41 2.47 2.51 23.47
N THR A 42 2.10 2.57 22.19
CA THR A 42 2.89 3.33 21.22
C THR A 42 2.70 4.81 21.48
N ARG A 43 3.78 5.56 21.72
CA ARG A 43 3.75 7.03 21.78
C ARG A 43 3.41 7.69 20.43
N ARG A 44 3.37 6.91 19.34
CA ARG A 44 2.99 7.41 18.02
C ARG A 44 1.50 7.74 18.01
N ARG A 45 1.18 9.03 17.94
CA ARG A 45 -0.18 9.52 17.68
C ARG A 45 -0.32 9.83 16.19
N ARG A 46 -1.45 9.42 15.60
CA ARG A 46 -1.84 9.90 14.27
C ARG A 46 -2.10 11.40 14.41
N GLY A 47 -1.48 12.22 13.56
CA GLY A 47 -1.78 13.65 13.54
C GLY A 47 -3.24 13.88 13.13
N GLU A 48 -3.84 14.98 13.59
CA GLU A 48 -5.21 15.39 13.23
C GLU A 48 -5.38 15.82 11.76
N HIS A 49 -4.31 15.78 10.96
CA HIS A 49 -4.41 16.08 9.54
C HIS A 49 -5.25 15.03 8.82
N SER A 50 -6.10 15.50 7.91
CA SER A 50 -6.82 14.63 7.00
C SER A 50 -5.82 13.79 6.21
N THR A 51 -5.96 12.48 6.31
CA THR A 51 -5.23 11.51 5.46
C THR A 51 -5.99 11.18 4.18
N LYS A 52 -7.16 11.80 3.98
CA LYS A 52 -7.86 11.72 2.70
C LYS A 52 -7.05 12.46 1.64
N PRO A 53 -6.89 11.89 0.45
CA PRO A 53 -6.19 12.56 -0.63
C PRO A 53 -6.94 13.86 -1.01
N LYS A 54 -6.22 14.91 -1.40
CA LYS A 54 -6.82 16.18 -1.88
C LYS A 54 -7.71 15.97 -3.11
N CYS A 55 -7.42 14.93 -3.90
CA CYS A 55 -8.18 14.54 -5.07
C CYS A 55 -8.24 13.01 -5.11
N GLU A 56 -9.45 12.46 -5.23
CA GLU A 56 -9.65 11.00 -5.29
C GLU A 56 -9.19 10.42 -6.64
N ASN A 57 -9.32 11.19 -7.72
CA ASN A 57 -8.92 10.82 -9.07
C ASN A 57 -7.99 11.89 -9.65
N PRO A 58 -6.69 11.86 -9.33
CA PRO A 58 -5.75 12.81 -9.92
C PRO A 58 -5.69 12.58 -11.43
N THR A 59 -6.14 13.57 -12.21
CA THR A 59 -6.00 13.58 -13.67
C THR A 59 -5.48 14.93 -14.10
N TRP A 60 -4.41 14.93 -14.89
CA TRP A 60 -3.89 16.13 -15.51
C TRP A 60 -3.56 15.84 -16.97
N PHE A 61 -4.07 16.70 -17.85
CA PHE A 61 -3.78 16.69 -19.27
C PHE A 61 -3.34 18.10 -19.67
N ARG A 62 -2.44 18.20 -20.65
CA ARG A 62 -1.97 19.48 -21.17
C ARG A 62 -3.18 20.28 -21.71
N PRO A 63 -3.48 21.47 -21.15
CA PRO A 63 -4.61 22.28 -21.61
C PRO A 63 -4.40 22.80 -23.03
N GLU A 64 -5.49 23.12 -23.74
CA GLU A 64 -5.44 23.52 -25.16
C GLU A 64 -4.71 24.84 -25.43
N HIS A 65 -4.67 25.75 -24.46
CA HIS A 65 -3.99 27.03 -24.60
C HIS A 65 -2.46 26.91 -24.58
N TYR A 66 -1.91 25.75 -24.18
CA TYR A 66 -0.48 25.50 -24.27
C TYR A 66 -0.07 25.19 -25.71
N LYS A 67 1.14 25.60 -26.10
CA LYS A 67 1.74 25.21 -27.39
C LYS A 67 1.72 23.69 -27.56
N LYS A 68 1.49 23.20 -28.77
CA LYS A 68 1.57 21.76 -29.05
C LYS A 68 3.00 21.26 -28.84
N LEU A 69 3.12 20.07 -28.25
CA LEU A 69 4.39 19.38 -28.12
C LEU A 69 4.90 18.98 -29.50
N GLY A 70 6.14 19.35 -29.81
CA GLY A 70 6.81 18.98 -31.05
C GLY A 70 7.58 17.65 -30.95
N GLY A 71 7.96 17.11 -32.11
CA GLY A 71 8.89 15.98 -32.22
C GLY A 71 8.44 14.71 -31.47
N GLN A 72 9.40 14.06 -30.81
CA GLN A 72 9.19 12.80 -30.11
C GLN A 72 8.28 12.93 -28.88
N LEU A 73 8.32 14.07 -28.19
CA LEU A 73 7.45 14.32 -27.04
C LEU A 73 5.98 14.43 -27.46
N GLY A 74 5.71 15.13 -28.57
CA GLY A 74 4.37 15.18 -29.16
C GLY A 74 3.88 13.80 -29.60
N HIS A 75 4.75 13.01 -30.24
CA HIS A 75 4.41 11.64 -30.64
C HIS A 75 4.10 10.75 -29.43
N ALA A 76 4.93 10.80 -28.38
CA ALA A 76 4.71 10.06 -27.14
C ALA A 76 3.41 10.47 -26.43
N TYR A 77 3.15 11.78 -26.33
CA TYR A 77 1.94 12.31 -25.72
C TYR A 77 0.67 11.85 -26.45
N ASN A 78 0.66 11.91 -27.79
CA ASN A 78 -0.47 11.48 -28.62
C ASN A 78 -0.70 9.96 -28.61
N ARG A 79 0.31 9.15 -28.27
CA ARG A 79 0.13 7.71 -28.02
C ARG A 79 -0.49 7.45 -26.65
N LEU A 80 -0.16 8.28 -25.66
CA LEU A 80 -0.62 8.13 -24.28
C LEU A 80 -2.03 8.68 -24.06
N VAL A 81 -2.34 9.83 -24.66
CA VAL A 81 -3.57 10.60 -24.42
C VAL A 81 -4.42 10.60 -25.69
N GLN A 82 -5.72 10.35 -25.53
CA GLN A 82 -6.71 10.41 -26.60
C GLN A 82 -7.77 11.46 -26.24
N LYS A 83 -8.12 12.30 -27.22
CA LYS A 83 -9.30 13.15 -27.16
C LYS A 83 -10.46 12.44 -27.85
N ASP A 84 -11.60 12.35 -27.18
CA ASP A 84 -12.82 11.87 -27.80
C ASP A 84 -13.30 12.87 -28.85
N ARG A 85 -13.63 12.39 -30.05
CA ARG A 85 -14.10 13.24 -31.16
C ARG A 85 -15.51 13.78 -30.92
N THR A 86 -16.33 13.06 -30.15
CA THR A 86 -17.75 13.37 -29.96
C THR A 86 -17.96 14.31 -28.77
N THR A 87 -17.37 13.99 -27.63
CA THR A 87 -17.52 14.77 -26.38
C THR A 87 -16.42 15.81 -26.19
N GLY A 88 -15.29 15.68 -26.91
CA GLY A 88 -14.12 16.52 -26.69
C GLY A 88 -13.36 16.20 -25.40
N GLU A 89 -13.79 15.19 -24.64
CA GLU A 89 -13.14 14.81 -23.38
C GLU A 89 -11.78 14.18 -23.62
N VAL A 90 -10.84 14.48 -22.73
CA VAL A 90 -9.48 13.95 -22.79
C VAL A 90 -9.36 12.77 -21.84
N ARG A 91 -8.91 11.64 -22.35
CA ARG A 91 -8.71 10.40 -21.58
C ARG A 91 -7.36 9.76 -21.88
N LEU A 92 -6.91 8.91 -20.97
CA LEU A 92 -5.76 8.05 -21.22
C LEU A 92 -6.14 6.96 -22.22
N ARG A 93 -5.33 6.79 -23.27
CA ARG A 93 -5.44 5.69 -24.22
C ARG A 93 -4.87 4.39 -23.63
N MET A 94 -3.85 4.54 -22.77
CA MET A 94 -3.21 3.43 -22.10
C MET A 94 -2.95 3.78 -20.63
N HIS A 95 -3.19 2.82 -19.75
CA HIS A 95 -2.82 2.90 -18.34
C HIS A 95 -1.37 2.44 -18.18
N VAL A 96 -0.48 3.38 -17.87
CA VAL A 96 0.96 3.09 -17.76
C VAL A 96 1.24 2.17 -16.57
N SER A 97 0.42 2.24 -15.51
CA SER A 97 0.44 1.31 -14.37
C SER A 97 0.27 -0.16 -14.77
N LEU A 98 -0.35 -0.43 -15.93
CA LEU A 98 -0.59 -1.76 -16.51
C LEU A 98 0.34 -2.07 -17.68
N HIS A 99 1.32 -1.22 -17.98
CA HIS A 99 2.22 -1.41 -19.11
C HIS A 99 2.98 -2.74 -18.99
N PRO A 100 3.22 -3.47 -20.10
CA PRO A 100 3.91 -4.76 -20.09
C PRO A 100 5.25 -4.74 -19.36
N LEU A 101 5.98 -3.62 -19.39
CA LEU A 101 7.22 -3.46 -18.63
C LEU A 101 6.98 -3.57 -17.11
N TYR A 102 6.00 -2.86 -16.56
CA TYR A 102 5.66 -2.97 -15.14
C TYR A 102 5.18 -4.37 -14.77
N VAL A 103 4.39 -5.00 -15.64
CA VAL A 103 3.92 -6.38 -15.42
C VAL A 103 5.10 -7.36 -15.40
N ARG A 104 6.06 -7.21 -16.32
CA ARG A 104 7.27 -8.04 -16.39
C ARG A 104 8.14 -7.87 -15.15
N GLU A 105 8.48 -6.64 -14.77
CA GLU A 105 9.33 -6.39 -13.60
C GLU A 105 8.64 -6.80 -12.30
N ARG A 106 7.31 -6.66 -12.21
CA ARG A 106 6.52 -7.15 -11.07
C ARG A 106 6.64 -8.67 -10.90
N ARG A 107 6.55 -9.42 -12.00
CA ARG A 107 6.73 -10.88 -12.00
C ARG A 107 8.16 -11.26 -11.59
N ARG A 108 9.17 -10.56 -12.10
CA ARG A 108 10.58 -10.75 -11.71
C ARG A 108 10.81 -10.50 -10.22
N ALA A 109 10.14 -9.51 -9.64
CA ALA A 109 10.20 -9.21 -8.21
C ALA A 109 9.37 -10.16 -7.32
N GLY A 110 8.83 -11.27 -7.86
CA GLY A 110 8.03 -12.24 -7.10
C GLY A 110 6.66 -11.72 -6.62
N ARG A 111 6.18 -10.58 -7.16
CA ARG A 111 4.91 -9.99 -6.73
C ARG A 111 3.73 -10.55 -7.54
N ARG A 112 2.78 -11.18 -6.83
CA ARG A 112 1.56 -11.74 -7.42
C ARG A 112 0.49 -10.68 -7.71
N TYR A 113 0.31 -9.73 -6.79
CA TYR A 113 -0.72 -8.69 -6.89
C TYR A 113 -0.22 -7.44 -7.62
N GLY A 114 -1.14 -6.77 -8.33
CA GLY A 114 -0.89 -5.47 -8.96
C GLY A 114 -0.67 -4.33 -7.97
N PHE A 115 -0.38 -3.15 -8.50
CA PHE A 115 -0.33 -1.95 -7.67
C PHE A 115 -1.69 -1.70 -7.02
N ARG A 116 -1.70 -1.15 -5.81
CA ARG A 116 -2.94 -0.68 -5.19
C ARG A 116 -3.57 0.44 -6.02
N PRO A 117 -4.91 0.62 -6.00
CA PRO A 117 -5.60 1.60 -6.84
C PRO A 117 -5.02 3.01 -6.72
N GLU A 118 -4.62 3.44 -5.53
CA GLU A 118 -4.06 4.77 -5.29
C GLU A 118 -2.74 4.95 -6.06
N LYS A 119 -1.89 3.92 -6.03
CA LYS A 119 -0.61 3.92 -6.75
C LYS A 119 -0.81 3.79 -8.26
N GLN A 120 -1.82 3.04 -8.72
CA GLN A 120 -2.17 2.97 -10.14
C GLN A 120 -2.58 4.34 -10.68
N ARG A 121 -3.53 5.00 -10.01
CA ARG A 121 -4.00 6.35 -10.38
C ARG A 121 -2.84 7.35 -10.40
N LEU A 122 -1.98 7.31 -9.39
CA LEU A 122 -0.80 8.19 -9.33
C LEU A 122 0.14 7.95 -10.53
N LEU A 123 0.48 6.70 -10.83
CA LEU A 123 1.36 6.39 -11.97
C LEU A 123 0.74 6.84 -13.29
N ASP A 124 -0.56 6.57 -13.48
CA ASP A 124 -1.28 6.95 -14.69
C ASP A 124 -1.37 8.47 -14.87
N ALA A 125 -1.46 9.23 -13.78
CA ALA A 125 -1.49 10.70 -13.80
C ALA A 125 -0.11 11.34 -14.02
N ILE A 126 0.97 10.72 -13.52
CA ILE A 126 2.32 11.28 -13.59
C ILE A 126 2.84 11.34 -15.03
N TRP A 127 2.61 10.32 -15.84
CA TRP A 127 3.18 10.27 -17.20
C TRP A 127 2.70 11.40 -18.11
N PRO A 128 1.39 11.72 -18.19
CA PRO A 128 0.91 12.89 -18.91
C PRO A 128 1.53 14.20 -18.43
N VAL A 129 1.77 14.34 -17.11
CA VAL A 129 2.43 15.52 -16.53
C VAL A 129 3.88 15.62 -16.99
N LEU A 130 4.64 14.53 -16.87
CA LEU A 130 6.07 14.53 -17.23
C LEU A 130 6.30 14.82 -18.72
N ILE A 131 5.50 14.22 -19.61
CA ILE A 131 5.63 14.46 -21.05
C ILE A 131 5.03 15.83 -21.41
N GLY A 132 3.95 16.21 -20.73
CA GLY A 132 3.16 17.40 -21.01
C GLY A 132 3.71 18.71 -20.43
N GLN A 133 4.70 18.68 -19.54
CA GLN A 133 5.34 19.90 -19.01
C GLN A 133 6.70 20.22 -19.64
N CYS A 134 7.19 19.38 -20.56
CA CYS A 134 8.34 19.72 -21.39
C CYS A 134 8.00 20.73 -22.50
#